data_AF-A0A365GYD4-F1
#
_entry.id   AF-A0A365GYD4-F1
#
_cell.length_a   1.000
_cell.length_b   1.000
_cell.length_c   1.000
_cell.angle_alpha   90.00
_cell.angle_beta   90.00
_cell.angle_gamma   90.00
#
_symmetry.space_group_name_H-M   'P 1'
#
loop_
_entity.id
_entity.type
_entity.pdbx_description
1 polymer ?
#
loop_
_entity_poly.entity_id
_entity_poly.type
_entity_poly.pdbx_seq_one_letter_code
_entity_poly.pdbx_strand_id
1 'polypeptide(L)' 'MPGLHGLRHVHATTLLLAGVPVHVVAARLGHADPAITLRVYAHVINEQMASAADVFADAVEQAG' A
#
# COMPACT_ATOMS: atom_id res chain seq x y z
N MET A 1 4.05 -14.51 16.15
CA MET A 1 5.09 -15.55 15.98
C MET A 1 6.03 -15.13 14.85
N PRO A 2 7.37 -15.15 15.04
CA PRO A 2 8.32 -14.76 14.01
C PRO A 2 8.59 -15.96 13.09
N GLY A 3 7.58 -16.35 12.32
CA GLY A 3 7.74 -17.26 11.18
C GLY A 3 7.56 -16.50 9.87
N LEU A 4 7.46 -17.21 8.74
CA LEU A 4 7.18 -16.70 7.38
C LEU A 4 6.16 -15.54 7.29
N HIS A 5 5.22 -15.47 8.23
CA HIS A 5 4.26 -14.38 8.39
C HIS A 5 4.93 -13.00 8.61
N GLY A 6 5.99 -12.91 9.41
CA GLY A 6 6.74 -11.68 9.64
C GLY A 6 7.49 -11.19 8.40
N LEU A 7 8.08 -12.11 7.61
CA LEU A 7 8.73 -11.77 6.34
C LEU A 7 7.72 -11.31 5.29
N ARG A 8 6.56 -11.97 5.21
CA ARG A 8 5.43 -11.51 4.37
C ARG A 8 4.95 -10.13 4.79
N HIS A 9 4.92 -9.85 6.09
CA HIS A 9 4.51 -8.56 6.63
C HIS A 9 5.50 -7.46 6.25
N VAL A 10 6.79 -7.67 6.48
CA VAL A 10 7.84 -6.72 6.07
C VAL A 10 7.81 -6.49 4.56
N HIS A 11 7.74 -7.56 3.75
CA HIS A 11 7.70 -7.44 2.29
C HIS A 11 6.53 -6.60 1.79
N ALA A 12 5.32 -6.88 2.29
CA ALA A 12 4.11 -6.17 1.89
C ALA A 12 4.14 -4.70 2.32
N THR A 13 4.55 -4.43 3.57
CA THR A 13 4.67 -3.05 4.09
C THR A 13 5.70 -2.25 3.30
N THR A 14 6.88 -2.83 2.97
CA THR A 14 7.90 -2.14 2.16
C THR A 14 7.38 -1.80 0.76
N LEU A 15 6.68 -2.72 0.09
CA LEU A 15 6.12 -2.45 -1.24
C LEU A 15 5.02 -1.39 -1.20
N LEU A 16 4.14 -1.45 -0.20
CA LEU A 16 3.10 -0.46 -0.03
C LEU A 16 3.70 0.92 0.24
N LEU A 17 4.65 1.06 1.17
CA LEU A 17 5.34 2.31 1.45
C LEU A 17 6.08 2.88 0.23
N ALA A 18 6.59 2.02 -0.66
CA ALA A 18 7.20 2.43 -1.93
C ALA A 18 6.19 2.91 -2.99
N GLY A 19 4.88 2.94 -2.67
CA GLY A 19 3.81 3.38 -3.56
C GLY A 19 3.31 2.31 -4.53
N VAL A 20 3.65 1.03 -4.30
CA VAL A 20 3.18 -0.06 -5.15
C VAL A 20 1.67 -0.28 -4.91
N PRO A 21 0.84 -0.31 -5.96
CA PRO A 21 -0.59 -0.52 -5.79
C PRO A 21 -0.94 -1.81 -5.03
N VAL A 22 -1.94 -1.73 -4.14
CA VAL A 22 -2.34 -2.85 -3.27
C VAL A 22 -2.70 -4.12 -4.02
N HIS A 23 -3.27 -4.01 -5.23
CA HIS A 23 -3.61 -5.17 -6.06
C HIS A 23 -2.37 -5.91 -6.57
N VAL A 24 -1.28 -5.19 -6.86
CA VAL A 24 0.01 -5.78 -7.26
C VAL A 24 0.65 -6.48 -6.07
N VAL A 25 0.63 -5.84 -4.89
CA VAL A 25 1.15 -6.47 -3.65
C VAL A 25 0.34 -7.72 -3.30
N ALA A 26 -1.00 -7.68 -3.44
CA ALA A 26 -1.86 -8.83 -3.24
C ALA A 26 -1.53 -10.00 -4.17
N ALA A 27 -1.33 -9.73 -5.46
CA ALA A 27 -0.93 -10.74 -6.44
C ALA A 27 0.43 -11.38 -6.08
N ARG A 28 1.41 -10.59 -5.63
CA ARG A 28 2.73 -11.09 -5.21
C ARG A 28 2.67 -11.95 -3.94
N LEU A 29 1.72 -11.69 -3.06
CA LEU A 29 1.50 -12.50 -1.85
C LEU A 29 0.72 -13.79 -2.11
N GLY A 30 0.12 -13.92 -3.31
CA GLY A 30 -0.73 -15.03 -3.70
C GLY A 30 -2.17 -14.89 -3.19
N HIS A 31 -2.62 -13.68 -2.87
CA HIS A 31 -4.00 -13.44 -2.45
C HIS A 31 -4.90 -13.34 -3.69
N ALA A 32 -5.90 -14.23 -3.75
CA ALA A 32 -6.94 -14.18 -4.80
C ALA A 32 -7.84 -12.94 -4.67
N ASP A 33 -7.95 -12.39 -3.46
CA ASP A 33 -8.73 -11.19 -3.16
C ASP A 33 -7.82 -10.08 -2.60
N PRO A 34 -7.64 -8.97 -3.34
CA PRO A 34 -6.91 -7.79 -2.88
C PRO A 34 -7.48 -7.16 -1.59
N ALA A 35 -8.77 -7.36 -1.29
CA ALA A 35 -9.38 -6.85 -0.07
C ALA A 35 -8.80 -7.48 1.20
N ILE A 36 -8.22 -8.68 1.11
CA ILE A 36 -7.45 -9.28 2.22
C ILE A 36 -6.23 -8.43 2.52
N THR A 37 -5.44 -8.08 1.49
CA THR A 37 -4.27 -7.21 1.63
C THR A 37 -4.67 -5.82 2.10
N LEU A 38 -5.76 -5.27 1.54
CA LEU A 38 -6.27 -3.96 1.95
C LEU A 38 -6.63 -3.93 3.44
N ARG A 39 -7.36 -4.94 3.94
CA ARG A 39 -7.72 -5.00 5.38
C ARG A 39 -6.50 -5.15 6.29
N VAL A 40 -5.52 -5.96 5.89
CA VAL A 40 -4.32 -6.22 6.71
C VAL A 40 -3.41 -4.99 6.76
N TYR A 41 -3.31 -4.23 5.68
CA TYR A 41 -2.38 -3.11 5.55
C TYR A 41 -3.06 -1.74 5.44
N ALA A 42 -4.34 -1.63 5.81
CA ALA A 42 -5.11 -0.38 5.73
C ALA A 42 -4.42 0.79 6.45
N HIS A 43 -3.74 0.52 7.56
CA HIS A 43 -3.00 1.56 8.30
C HIS A 43 -1.85 2.16 7.48
N VAL A 44 -1.13 1.35 6.69
CA VAL A 44 -0.03 1.81 5.81
C VAL A 44 -0.60 2.66 4.67
N ILE A 45 -1.73 2.23 4.13
CA ILE A 45 -2.39 2.90 3.00
C ILE A 45 -2.98 4.25 3.44
N ASN A 46 -3.53 4.34 4.65
CA ASN A 46 -4.06 5.60 5.19
C ASN A 46 -2.95 6.66 5.35
N GLU A 47 -1.73 6.28 5.73
CA GLU A 47 -0.57 7.19 5.73
C GLU A 47 -0.26 7.71 4.32
N GLN A 48 -0.35 6.86 3.30
CA GLN A 48 -0.14 7.29 1.90
C GLN A 48 -1.28 8.15 1.34
N MET A 49 -2.51 7.96 1.81
CA MET A 49 -3.66 8.75 1.37
C MET A 49 -3.52 10.24 1.73
N ALA A 50 -2.89 10.55 2.88
CA ALA A 50 -2.55 11.93 3.23
C ALA A 50 -1.59 12.54 2.18
N SER A 51 -0.54 11.80 1.81
CA SER A 51 0.39 12.23 0.76
C SER A 51 -0.27 12.32 -0.62
N ALA A 52 -1.25 11.47 -0.94
CA ALA A 52 -1.95 11.51 -2.22
C ALA A 52 -2.80 12.77 -2.40
N ALA A 53 -3.41 13.27 -1.32
CA ALA A 53 -4.16 14.53 -1.34
C ALA A 53 -3.23 15.72 -1.62
N ASP A 54 -2.05 15.75 -1.00
CA ASP A 54 -1.05 16.79 -1.22
C ASP A 54 -0.53 16.77 -2.67
N VAL A 55 -0.20 15.58 -3.20
CA VAL A 55 0.23 15.41 -4.60
C VAL A 55 -0.85 15.87 -5.59
N PHE A 56 -2.12 15.60 -5.29
CA PHE A 56 -3.23 16.06 -6.13
C PHE A 56 -3.38 17.58 -6.08
N ALA A 57 -3.25 18.20 -4.90
CA ALA A 57 -3.28 19.65 -4.76
C ALA A 57 -2.15 20.31 -5.59
N ASP A 58 -0.92 19.81 -5.46
CA ASP A 58 0.24 20.29 -6.23
C ASP A 58 0.02 20.14 -7.74
N ALA A 59 -0.52 19.01 -8.19
CA ALA A 59 -0.78 18.75 -9.61
C ALA A 59 -1.86 19.67 -10.20
N VAL A 60 -2.87 20.02 -9.40
CA VAL A 60 -3.93 20.97 -9.81
C VAL A 60 -3.40 22.39 -9.87
N GLU A 61 -2.55 22.81 -8.93
CA GLU A 61 -1.93 24.15 -8.95
C GLU A 61 -0.98 24.34 -10.13
N GLN A 62 -0.21 23.32 -10.52
CA GLN A 62 0.72 23.40 -11.66
C GLN A 62 0.02 23.43 -13.03
N ALA A 63 -1.24 23.00 -13.10
CA ALA A 63 -2.02 22.93 -14.33
C ALA A 63 -2.87 24.19 -14.59
N GLY A 64 -2.94 25.11 -13.63
CA GLY A 64 -3.65 26.40 -13.73
C GLY A 64 -2.70 27.57 -14.05
#